data_AF-A0A7T0G1F4-F1
#
_entry.id   AF-A0A7T0G1F4-F1
#
_cell.length_a   1.000
_cell.length_b   1.000
_cell.length_c   1.000
_cell.angle_alpha   90.00
_cell.angle_beta   90.00
_cell.angle_gamma   90.00
#
_symmetry.space_group_name_H-M   'P 1'
#
loop_
_entity.id
_entity.type
_entity.pdbx_description
1 polymer ?
#
loop_
_entity_poly.entity_id
_entity_poly.type
_entity_poly.pdbx_seq_one_letter_code
_entity_poly.pdbx_strand_id
1 'polypeptide(L)'
;MNVTLVAHACILFESKNTKVITDPILFGYLWEEINVHCPAIDLNIEKIPKVDVLNISHRHQDHFDIRSLAYLATYKSFCSPDTVVLAPQDEILLEVLEEVGLKNITPVRDFEPITVGDLTLTPTPSMNEQDYFPEHGLLVHDGEVTVWNQVDTIVTPDIVNYLKDLYPRINFAHNRFLPLLEGNFSFHQPLSLPFEEYSSFLRVVKAVQPEWSVPGSAGFRYRDEYDFLNQYSFPTTQEQFISDLKSFAPEINTSTFFPGDMAEVTAQGVEIHRQHSSFVKMRENDEYRIEFKPVAEVPRIKTLTVEPEKQEEEWATIRNFVEDEFIGALKECKLYSIYAEWQVVYQLEVFGEKESVIWSLDFRKENLEWVEDRVGRINLYEGIASSELVGLINDEANWDFIGISAQYRYFHNIYRLADGQFECFPSNKKFPAPLMQIFAAGVEMDRRKFMLDAIRWKNHYQR
;
A
#
# COMPACT_ATOMS: atom_id res chain seq x y z
N MET A 1 -1.48 1.42 30.07
CA MET A 1 -1.21 0.66 28.83
C MET A 1 0.20 0.93 28.31
N ASN A 2 0.91 -0.07 27.79
CA ASN A 2 2.14 0.12 27.01
C ASN A 2 1.85 -0.04 25.51
N VAL A 3 2.46 0.80 24.69
CA VAL A 3 2.30 0.79 23.22
C VAL A 3 3.69 0.71 22.60
N THR A 4 4.03 -0.39 21.94
CA THR A 4 5.35 -0.62 21.34
C THR A 4 5.22 -0.64 19.82
N LEU A 5 5.97 0.21 19.12
CA LEU A 5 6.07 0.13 17.66
C LEU A 5 7.01 -1.01 17.28
N VAL A 6 6.50 -1.99 16.54
CA VAL A 6 7.31 -3.06 15.95
C VAL A 6 7.93 -2.56 14.66
N ALA A 7 7.12 -2.16 13.68
CA ALA A 7 7.54 -1.51 12.43
C ALA A 7 6.34 -1.00 11.62
N HIS A 8 6.47 0.11 10.89
CA HIS A 8 5.42 0.68 10.02
C HIS A 8 4.08 0.84 10.77
N ALA A 9 3.08 -0.02 10.54
CA ALA A 9 1.78 -0.03 11.22
C ALA A 9 1.63 -1.14 12.27
N CYS A 10 2.64 -2.01 12.41
CA CYS A 10 2.65 -3.10 13.37
C CYS A 10 2.93 -2.58 14.78
N ILE A 11 1.89 -2.51 15.60
CA ILE A 11 1.94 -2.02 16.99
C ILE A 11 1.48 -3.11 17.94
N LEU A 12 2.22 -3.29 19.03
CA LEU A 12 1.83 -4.11 20.17
C LEU A 12 1.27 -3.22 21.30
N PHE A 13 0.02 -3.45 21.68
CA PHE A 13 -0.63 -2.86 22.84
C PHE A 13 -0.63 -3.87 23.98
N GLU A 14 -0.18 -3.46 25.16
CA GLU A 14 -0.16 -4.27 26.37
C GLU A 14 -0.92 -3.57 27.48
N SER A 15 -2.10 -4.11 27.79
CA SER A 15 -2.84 -3.78 29.01
C SER A 15 -2.38 -4.66 30.18
N LYS A 16 -3.07 -4.54 31.32
CA LYS A 16 -2.81 -5.35 32.51
C LYS A 16 -2.93 -6.84 32.23
N ASN A 17 -3.97 -7.26 31.49
CA ASN A 17 -4.23 -8.69 31.25
C ASN A 17 -4.31 -9.07 29.77
N THR A 18 -4.54 -8.12 28.86
CA THR A 18 -4.74 -8.39 27.44
C THR A 18 -3.68 -7.72 26.58
N LYS A 19 -3.18 -8.46 25.56
CA LYS A 19 -2.28 -7.96 24.54
C LYS A 19 -2.89 -8.02 23.15
N VAL A 20 -2.70 -6.96 22.38
CA VAL A 20 -3.18 -6.83 21.00
C VAL A 20 -2.00 -6.52 20.11
N ILE A 21 -1.84 -7.26 19.02
CA ILE A 21 -0.97 -6.85 17.92
C ILE A 21 -1.82 -6.43 16.72
N THR A 22 -1.38 -5.39 16.04
CA THR A 22 -2.01 -4.90 14.80
C THR A 22 -1.09 -5.19 13.62
N ASP A 23 -1.65 -5.51 12.46
CA ASP A 23 -1.00 -5.51 11.13
C ASP A 23 0.43 -6.11 11.14
N PRO A 24 0.60 -7.39 11.52
CA PRO A 24 1.92 -7.96 11.75
C PRO A 24 2.72 -8.08 10.46
N ILE A 25 3.80 -7.31 10.37
CA ILE A 25 4.84 -7.42 9.34
C ILE A 25 6.16 -7.86 9.99
N LEU A 26 6.47 -9.15 9.91
CA LEU A 26 7.50 -9.81 10.74
C LEU A 26 8.79 -10.16 9.99
N PHE A 27 8.83 -9.97 8.67
CA PHE A 27 9.95 -10.38 7.83
C PHE A 27 10.59 -9.20 7.11
N GLY A 28 11.84 -9.37 6.69
CA GLY A 28 12.63 -8.27 6.13
C GLY A 28 12.17 -7.80 4.75
N TYR A 29 11.71 -8.70 3.88
CA TYR A 29 11.15 -8.36 2.58
C TYR A 29 9.63 -8.30 2.68
N LEU A 30 9.08 -7.20 2.19
CA LEU A 30 7.68 -6.80 2.30
C LEU A 30 7.13 -6.51 0.89
N TRP A 31 5.81 -6.59 0.73
CA TRP A 31 5.02 -6.18 -0.46
C TRP A 31 5.54 -6.74 -1.76
N GLU A 32 5.21 -8.01 -2.01
CA GLU A 32 5.72 -8.73 -3.18
C GLU A 32 7.26 -8.71 -3.28
N GLU A 33 7.91 -8.63 -2.11
CA GLU A 33 9.36 -8.63 -1.94
C GLU A 33 10.09 -7.39 -2.52
N ILE A 34 9.39 -6.27 -2.75
CA ILE A 34 9.97 -5.04 -3.31
C ILE A 34 10.38 -4.01 -2.26
N ASN A 35 9.96 -4.19 -1.00
CA ASN A 35 10.22 -3.26 0.09
C ASN A 35 10.94 -3.91 1.28
N VAL A 36 11.53 -3.05 2.11
CA VAL A 36 12.15 -3.40 3.41
C VAL A 36 11.76 -2.33 4.44
N HIS A 37 11.83 -2.68 5.73
CA HIS A 37 11.66 -1.71 6.81
C HIS A 37 12.66 -0.55 6.72
N CYS A 38 12.19 0.66 7.00
CA CYS A 38 12.98 1.87 7.12
C CYS A 38 12.43 2.71 8.27
N PRO A 39 13.19 2.94 9.35
CA PRO A 39 14.54 2.46 9.63
C PRO A 39 14.71 0.93 9.57
N ALA A 40 15.91 0.47 9.21
CA ALA A 40 16.25 -0.95 9.25
C ALA A 40 16.24 -1.48 10.69
N ILE A 41 15.63 -2.66 10.90
CA ILE A 41 15.42 -3.25 12.23
C ILE A 41 16.09 -4.61 12.39
N ASP A 42 16.35 -4.96 13.64
CA ASP A 42 16.58 -6.33 14.09
C ASP A 42 15.37 -6.78 14.93
N LEU A 43 14.56 -7.69 14.37
CA LEU A 43 13.37 -8.26 15.00
C LEU A 43 13.64 -9.71 15.44
N ASN A 44 13.47 -9.98 16.73
CA ASN A 44 13.46 -11.32 17.30
C ASN A 44 12.01 -11.77 17.52
N ILE A 45 11.45 -12.43 16.50
CA ILE A 45 10.05 -12.88 16.48
C ILE A 45 9.72 -13.79 17.67
N GLU A 46 10.66 -14.63 18.11
CA GLU A 46 10.47 -15.57 19.21
C GLU A 46 10.30 -14.89 20.57
N LYS A 47 10.72 -13.63 20.69
CA LYS A 47 10.58 -12.83 21.91
C LYS A 47 9.35 -11.94 21.93
N ILE A 48 8.60 -11.85 20.83
CA ILE A 48 7.34 -11.13 20.84
C ILE A 48 6.38 -11.90 21.77
N PRO A 49 5.74 -11.24 22.75
CA PRO A 49 4.88 -11.94 23.70
C PRO A 49 3.68 -12.59 23.00
N LYS A 50 3.14 -13.64 23.64
CA LYS A 50 1.85 -14.22 23.26
C LYS A 50 0.77 -13.13 23.23
N VAL A 51 -0.04 -13.10 22.19
CA VAL A 51 -1.13 -12.13 22.01
C VAL A 51 -2.50 -12.77 22.19
N ASP A 52 -3.43 -11.99 22.75
CA ASP A 52 -4.82 -12.38 22.93
C ASP A 52 -5.68 -11.94 21.74
N VAL A 53 -5.26 -10.86 21.06
CA VAL A 53 -5.92 -10.33 19.87
C VAL A 53 -4.90 -10.07 18.77
N LEU A 54 -5.22 -10.51 17.56
CA LEU A 54 -4.58 -10.12 16.31
C LEU A 54 -5.60 -9.27 15.54
N ASN A 55 -5.28 -8.00 15.28
CA ASN A 55 -6.14 -7.11 14.51
C ASN A 55 -5.53 -6.82 13.14
N ILE A 56 -6.30 -7.03 12.09
CA ILE A 56 -5.98 -6.61 10.72
C ILE A 56 -6.84 -5.39 10.40
N SER A 57 -6.22 -4.31 9.94
CA SER A 57 -6.91 -3.05 9.62
C SER A 57 -7.61 -3.10 8.26
N HIS A 58 -6.94 -3.63 7.24
CA HIS A 58 -7.40 -3.77 5.85
C HIS A 58 -6.45 -4.69 5.07
N ARG A 59 -6.70 -4.85 3.77
CA ARG A 59 -6.02 -5.86 2.93
C ARG A 59 -4.88 -5.32 2.06
N HIS A 60 -4.49 -4.05 2.13
CA HIS A 60 -3.23 -3.63 1.48
C HIS A 60 -2.07 -4.42 2.10
N GLN A 61 -1.08 -4.81 1.29
CA GLN A 61 -0.10 -5.81 1.71
C GLN A 61 0.84 -5.31 2.83
N ASP A 62 0.93 -4.00 3.05
CA ASP A 62 1.62 -3.30 4.16
C ASP A 62 0.96 -3.42 5.51
N HIS A 63 -0.28 -3.86 5.48
CA HIS A 63 -1.05 -4.20 6.66
C HIS A 63 -1.42 -5.69 6.71
N PHE A 64 -1.45 -6.34 5.55
CA PHE A 64 -1.90 -7.72 5.35
C PHE A 64 -0.80 -8.62 4.77
N ASP A 65 0.33 -8.72 5.46
CA ASP A 65 1.42 -9.59 5.05
C ASP A 65 1.09 -11.08 5.28
N ILE A 66 0.68 -11.75 4.20
CA ILE A 66 0.32 -13.18 4.19
C ILE A 66 1.44 -14.04 4.78
N ARG A 67 2.71 -13.71 4.53
CA ARG A 67 3.84 -14.48 5.03
C ARG A 67 3.85 -14.48 6.56
N SER A 68 3.71 -13.30 7.17
CA SER A 68 3.56 -13.14 8.62
C SER A 68 2.36 -13.91 9.14
N LEU A 69 1.20 -13.80 8.51
CA LEU A 69 -0.01 -14.48 8.96
C LEU A 69 0.11 -16.01 8.90
N ALA A 70 0.68 -16.56 7.82
CA ALA A 70 0.93 -17.98 7.67
C ALA A 70 1.94 -18.50 8.72
N TYR A 71 2.99 -17.73 9.00
CA TYR A 71 3.93 -18.04 10.08
C TYR A 71 3.21 -18.07 11.43
N LEU A 72 2.45 -17.02 11.76
CA LEU A 72 1.71 -16.91 13.03
C LEU A 72 0.66 -18.00 13.22
N ALA A 73 0.02 -18.46 12.14
CA ALA A 73 -0.92 -19.58 12.18
C ALA A 73 -0.27 -20.88 12.70
N THR A 74 1.03 -21.07 12.46
CA THR A 74 1.81 -22.22 12.94
C THR A 74 2.48 -21.98 14.29
N TYR A 75 2.84 -20.73 14.61
CA TYR A 75 3.59 -20.37 15.80
C TYR A 75 2.71 -20.19 17.05
N LYS A 76 2.29 -21.33 17.64
CA LYS A 76 1.33 -21.37 18.77
C LYS A 76 1.76 -20.66 20.05
N SER A 77 3.06 -20.41 20.23
CA SER A 77 3.59 -19.61 21.34
C SER A 77 3.20 -18.14 21.23
N PHE A 78 2.91 -17.66 20.01
CA PHE A 78 2.47 -16.30 19.74
C PHE A 78 0.95 -16.20 19.57
N CYS A 79 0.39 -16.93 18.59
CA CYS A 79 -1.06 -16.98 18.33
C CYS A 79 -1.61 -18.37 18.71
N SER A 80 -2.40 -18.42 19.77
CA SER A 80 -3.10 -19.65 20.16
C SER A 80 -4.44 -19.80 19.41
N PRO A 81 -5.07 -20.99 19.38
CA PRO A 81 -6.41 -21.15 18.81
C PRO A 81 -7.49 -20.24 19.43
N ASP A 82 -7.27 -19.79 20.68
CA ASP A 82 -8.16 -18.88 21.40
C ASP A 82 -7.90 -17.40 21.09
N THR A 83 -6.79 -17.07 20.40
CA THR A 83 -6.48 -15.69 20.00
C THR A 83 -7.60 -15.18 19.09
N VAL A 84 -8.22 -14.06 19.45
CA VAL A 84 -9.28 -13.44 18.65
C VAL A 84 -8.64 -12.75 17.46
N VAL A 85 -9.05 -13.10 16.25
CA VAL A 85 -8.58 -12.45 15.02
C VAL A 85 -9.64 -11.46 14.56
N LEU A 86 -9.40 -10.17 14.74
CA LEU A 86 -10.27 -9.10 14.26
C LEU A 86 -9.88 -8.73 12.84
N ALA A 87 -10.87 -8.64 11.96
CA ALA A 87 -10.67 -8.30 10.57
C ALA A 87 -11.88 -7.57 9.99
N PRO A 88 -11.72 -6.71 8.96
CA PRO A 88 -12.83 -6.08 8.28
C PRO A 88 -13.75 -7.12 7.62
N GLN A 89 -14.99 -6.73 7.34
CA GLN A 89 -15.92 -7.52 6.54
C GLN A 89 -15.53 -7.46 5.05
N ASP A 90 -14.38 -8.04 4.71
CA ASP A 90 -13.86 -8.17 3.35
C ASP A 90 -13.73 -9.65 2.95
N GLU A 91 -14.36 -10.05 1.86
CA GLU A 91 -14.46 -11.47 1.45
C GLU A 91 -13.08 -12.09 1.17
N ILE A 92 -12.22 -11.38 0.43
CA ILE A 92 -10.88 -11.88 0.06
C ILE A 92 -9.99 -12.02 1.29
N LEU A 93 -9.96 -10.99 2.15
CA LEU A 93 -9.18 -11.02 3.38
C LEU A 93 -9.62 -12.19 4.28
N LEU A 94 -10.93 -12.38 4.47
CA LEU A 94 -11.45 -13.47 5.30
C LEU A 94 -11.11 -14.86 4.72
N GLU A 95 -11.26 -15.05 3.40
CA GLU A 95 -10.84 -16.27 2.69
C GLU A 95 -9.36 -16.58 2.92
N VAL A 96 -8.50 -15.57 2.82
CA VAL A 96 -7.05 -15.72 3.00
C VAL A 96 -6.70 -16.08 4.45
N LEU A 97 -7.33 -15.43 5.44
CA LEU A 97 -7.14 -15.76 6.86
C LEU A 97 -7.52 -17.22 7.16
N GLU A 98 -8.62 -17.71 6.57
CA GLU A 98 -9.03 -19.11 6.66
C GLU A 98 -8.04 -20.04 5.97
N GLU A 99 -7.59 -19.68 4.77
CA GLU A 99 -6.66 -20.48 3.96
C GLU A 99 -5.33 -20.67 4.68
N VAL A 100 -4.72 -19.60 5.23
CA VAL A 100 -3.46 -19.70 5.99
C VAL A 100 -3.61 -20.45 7.31
N GLY A 101 -4.85 -20.68 7.76
CA GLY A 101 -5.17 -21.56 8.89
C GLY A 101 -5.35 -20.84 10.22
N LEU A 102 -5.56 -19.52 10.23
CA LEU A 102 -5.96 -18.80 11.43
C LEU A 102 -7.35 -19.25 11.90
N LYS A 103 -7.64 -19.03 13.19
CA LYS A 103 -8.86 -19.47 13.87
C LYS A 103 -9.45 -18.31 14.65
N ASN A 104 -10.71 -18.46 15.09
CA ASN A 104 -11.42 -17.46 15.89
C ASN A 104 -11.48 -16.08 15.21
N ILE A 105 -11.76 -16.08 13.90
CA ILE A 105 -11.90 -14.88 13.08
C ILE A 105 -13.25 -14.23 13.37
N THR A 106 -13.21 -12.96 13.74
CA THR A 106 -14.38 -12.13 14.05
C THR A 106 -14.39 -10.92 13.12
N PRO A 107 -15.27 -10.90 12.11
CA PRO A 107 -15.47 -9.72 11.28
C PRO A 107 -15.93 -8.54 12.13
N VAL A 108 -15.36 -7.36 11.89
CA VAL A 108 -15.66 -6.13 12.61
C VAL A 108 -16.39 -5.12 11.74
N ARG A 109 -17.02 -4.14 12.38
CA ARG A 109 -17.80 -3.07 11.74
C ARG A 109 -17.48 -1.73 12.36
N ASP A 110 -17.72 -0.68 11.57
CA ASP A 110 -17.56 0.72 11.97
C ASP A 110 -18.18 0.99 13.33
N PHE A 111 -17.35 1.43 14.26
CA PHE A 111 -17.74 1.87 15.59
C PHE A 111 -18.50 0.84 16.43
N GLU A 112 -18.49 -0.44 16.07
CA GLU A 112 -19.03 -1.52 16.92
C GLU A 112 -17.94 -1.99 17.89
N PRO A 113 -18.02 -1.70 19.21
CA PRO A 113 -16.98 -2.06 20.15
C PRO A 113 -16.95 -3.57 20.42
N ILE A 114 -15.75 -4.14 20.45
CA ILE A 114 -15.47 -5.52 20.86
C ILE A 114 -14.69 -5.51 22.17
N THR A 115 -15.17 -6.25 23.17
CA THR A 115 -14.45 -6.41 24.44
C THR A 115 -13.71 -7.74 24.46
N VAL A 116 -12.38 -7.69 24.69
CA VAL A 116 -11.54 -8.86 24.92
C VAL A 116 -10.74 -8.62 26.20
N GLY A 117 -10.98 -9.45 27.22
CA GLY A 117 -10.34 -9.30 28.53
C GLY A 117 -10.61 -7.93 29.15
N ASP A 118 -9.55 -7.17 29.42
CA ASP A 118 -9.63 -5.81 30.00
C ASP A 118 -9.62 -4.69 28.94
N LEU A 119 -9.68 -5.04 27.65
CA LEU A 119 -9.69 -4.06 26.56
C LEU A 119 -11.05 -3.95 25.88
N THR A 120 -11.45 -2.72 25.56
CA THR A 120 -12.48 -2.40 24.57
C THR A 120 -11.80 -1.89 23.31
N LEU A 121 -12.03 -2.60 22.21
CA LEU A 121 -11.46 -2.36 20.89
C LEU A 121 -12.56 -1.82 19.98
N THR A 122 -12.38 -0.65 19.39
CA THR A 122 -13.40 -0.03 18.54
C THR A 122 -12.80 0.30 17.18
N PRO A 123 -13.14 -0.45 16.12
CA PRO A 123 -12.74 -0.12 14.75
C PRO A 123 -13.30 1.25 14.36
N THR A 124 -12.44 2.11 13.81
CA THR A 124 -12.83 3.44 13.33
C THR A 124 -12.83 3.44 11.80
N PRO A 125 -13.92 3.85 11.12
CA PRO A 125 -14.01 3.80 9.67
C PRO A 125 -12.98 4.69 8.96
N SER A 126 -12.71 4.34 7.71
CA SER A 126 -12.04 5.19 6.73
C SER A 126 -13.04 5.69 5.69
N MET A 127 -12.92 6.95 5.29
CA MET A 127 -13.66 7.51 4.14
C MET A 127 -12.85 7.43 2.84
N ASN A 128 -11.96 6.44 2.75
CA ASN A 128 -11.21 6.17 1.54
C ASN A 128 -12.13 5.59 0.46
N GLU A 129 -12.53 6.43 -0.50
CA GLU A 129 -13.35 6.03 -1.65
C GLU A 129 -12.53 5.42 -2.80
N GLN A 130 -11.19 5.37 -2.68
CA GLN A 130 -10.32 4.80 -3.71
C GLN A 130 -10.35 3.27 -3.69
N ASP A 131 -10.47 2.70 -2.49
CA ASP A 131 -10.58 1.26 -2.29
C ASP A 131 -12.04 0.83 -2.25
N TYR A 132 -12.29 -0.37 -2.78
CA TYR A 132 -13.62 -0.98 -2.83
C TYR A 132 -13.86 -1.96 -1.67
N PHE A 133 -12.94 -1.99 -0.71
CA PHE A 133 -12.95 -2.83 0.47
C PHE A 133 -12.80 -1.97 1.74
N PRO A 134 -13.31 -2.45 2.89
CA PRO A 134 -13.28 -1.69 4.13
C PRO A 134 -11.87 -1.56 4.72
N GLU A 135 -11.63 -0.40 5.33
CA GLU A 135 -10.42 -0.08 6.06
C GLU A 135 -10.76 0.54 7.42
N HIS A 136 -10.09 0.07 8.47
CA HIS A 136 -10.33 0.53 9.83
C HIS A 136 -9.04 0.93 10.56
N GLY A 137 -9.12 2.06 11.25
CA GLY A 137 -8.25 2.38 12.38
C GLY A 137 -8.76 1.66 13.63
N LEU A 138 -8.04 1.78 14.74
CA LEU A 138 -8.39 1.08 15.97
C LEU A 138 -8.25 1.98 17.19
N LEU A 139 -9.36 2.21 17.89
CA LEU A 139 -9.35 2.69 19.27
C LEU A 139 -9.16 1.52 20.24
N VAL A 140 -8.25 1.70 21.19
CA VAL A 140 -7.93 0.73 22.24
C VAL A 140 -8.11 1.41 23.59
N HIS A 141 -9.04 0.91 24.39
CA HIS A 141 -9.35 1.46 25.72
C HIS A 141 -9.22 0.36 26.79
N ASP A 142 -8.48 0.63 27.88
CA ASP A 142 -8.27 -0.32 28.99
C ASP A 142 -9.12 -0.05 30.24
N GLY A 143 -10.07 0.89 30.15
CA GLY A 143 -10.86 1.38 31.28
C GLY A 143 -10.29 2.64 31.95
N GLU A 144 -9.02 2.99 31.71
CA GLU A 144 -8.38 4.18 32.25
C GLU A 144 -7.88 5.13 31.17
N VAL A 145 -7.25 4.60 30.13
CA VAL A 145 -6.66 5.37 29.03
C VAL A 145 -7.18 4.92 27.68
N THR A 146 -7.16 5.83 26.71
CA THR A 146 -7.57 5.57 25.33
C THR A 146 -6.43 5.88 24.38
N VAL A 147 -6.10 4.90 23.53
CA VAL A 147 -5.10 5.01 22.47
C VAL A 147 -5.78 4.84 21.11
N TRP A 148 -5.34 5.61 20.12
CA TRP A 148 -5.84 5.49 18.75
C TRP A 148 -4.70 5.16 17.78
N ASN A 149 -4.83 4.06 17.05
CA ASN A 149 -4.03 3.79 15.86
C ASN A 149 -4.86 4.19 14.63
N GLN A 150 -4.49 5.28 13.97
CA GLN A 150 -5.23 5.78 12.81
C GLN A 150 -5.08 4.86 11.61
N VAL A 151 -3.94 4.19 11.45
CA VAL A 151 -3.58 3.44 10.25
C VAL A 151 -3.74 4.35 9.01
N ASP A 152 -4.36 3.87 7.94
CA ASP A 152 -4.45 4.57 6.65
C ASP A 152 -5.74 5.38 6.52
N THR A 153 -6.51 5.46 7.61
CA THR A 153 -7.85 6.03 7.58
C THR A 153 -7.91 7.49 7.15
N ILE A 154 -8.82 7.74 6.20
CA ILE A 154 -9.25 9.09 5.83
C ILE A 154 -10.35 9.51 6.80
N VAL A 155 -10.06 10.52 7.61
CA VAL A 155 -10.87 10.93 8.76
C VAL A 155 -11.66 12.19 8.44
N THR A 156 -12.97 12.16 8.67
CA THR A 156 -13.89 13.30 8.48
C THR A 156 -14.26 13.95 9.81
N PRO A 157 -14.82 15.18 9.80
CA PRO A 157 -15.32 15.82 11.00
C PRO A 157 -16.35 14.97 11.79
N ASP A 158 -17.18 14.19 11.10
CA ASP A 158 -18.17 13.33 11.76
C ASP A 158 -17.51 12.18 12.51
N ILE A 159 -16.45 11.58 11.95
CA ILE A 159 -15.62 10.60 12.66
C ILE A 159 -14.99 11.25 13.89
N VAL A 160 -14.39 12.45 13.75
CA VAL A 160 -13.80 13.16 14.89
C VAL A 160 -14.83 13.43 16.00
N ASN A 161 -16.04 13.85 15.64
CA ASN A 161 -17.12 14.08 16.60
C ASN A 161 -17.50 12.77 17.31
N TYR A 162 -17.62 11.67 16.56
CA TYR A 162 -17.88 10.36 17.14
C TYR A 162 -16.80 9.93 18.13
N LEU A 163 -15.52 10.10 17.78
CA LEU A 163 -14.40 9.77 18.67
C LEU A 163 -14.49 10.54 20.00
N LYS A 164 -14.84 11.84 19.95
CA LYS A 164 -14.99 12.69 21.13
C LYS A 164 -16.19 12.34 21.99
N ASP A 165 -17.30 11.95 21.37
CA ASP A 165 -18.50 11.50 22.07
C ASP A 165 -18.26 10.15 22.76
N LEU A 166 -17.49 9.26 22.13
CA LEU A 166 -17.16 7.96 22.68
C LEU A 166 -16.13 8.06 23.82
N TYR A 167 -15.04 8.81 23.59
CA TYR A 167 -13.99 9.04 24.58
C TYR A 167 -13.62 10.53 24.63
N PRO A 168 -13.89 11.23 25.74
CA PRO A 168 -13.63 12.67 25.83
C PRO A 168 -12.14 13.03 25.82
N ARG A 169 -11.26 12.04 26.00
CA ARG A 169 -9.81 12.19 25.96
C ARG A 169 -9.19 11.00 25.24
N ILE A 170 -8.34 11.29 24.25
CA ILE A 170 -7.41 10.34 23.66
C ILE A 170 -6.02 10.67 24.21
N ASN A 171 -5.38 9.72 24.88
CA ASN A 171 -4.10 9.93 25.54
C ASN A 171 -2.93 9.85 24.56
N PHE A 172 -2.97 8.87 23.65
CA PHE A 172 -1.92 8.64 22.67
C PHE A 172 -2.55 8.37 21.30
N ALA A 173 -2.01 8.98 20.25
CA ALA A 173 -2.44 8.74 18.89
C ALA A 173 -1.24 8.49 17.97
N HIS A 174 -1.30 7.40 17.22
CA HIS A 174 -0.40 7.05 16.13
C HIS A 174 -1.08 7.45 14.82
N ASN A 175 -0.66 8.56 14.23
CA ASN A 175 -1.39 9.25 13.17
C ASN A 175 -0.67 9.18 11.83
N ARG A 176 -1.44 9.26 10.74
CA ARG A 176 -0.88 9.46 9.41
C ARG A 176 -0.06 10.75 9.37
N PHE A 177 1.12 10.67 8.77
CA PHE A 177 2.01 11.82 8.64
C PHE A 177 2.54 12.04 7.22
N LEU A 178 2.56 10.97 6.41
CA LEU A 178 3.16 10.95 5.09
C LEU A 178 2.10 10.63 4.03
N PRO A 179 1.85 11.52 3.06
CA PRO A 179 1.09 11.16 1.87
C PRO A 179 2.03 10.37 0.95
N LEU A 180 1.85 9.05 0.93
CA LEU A 180 2.62 8.14 0.08
C LEU A 180 2.30 8.41 -1.39
N LEU A 181 3.33 8.59 -2.21
CA LEU A 181 3.21 8.80 -3.66
C LEU A 181 3.56 7.53 -4.44
N GLU A 182 3.27 6.38 -3.86
CA GLU A 182 3.52 5.08 -4.48
C GLU A 182 2.77 4.96 -5.81
N GLY A 183 3.46 4.46 -6.84
CA GLY A 183 2.92 4.39 -8.19
C GLY A 183 2.77 5.75 -8.91
N ASN A 184 2.87 6.91 -8.25
CA ASN A 184 2.70 8.19 -8.96
C ASN A 184 3.71 8.36 -10.09
N PHE A 185 4.95 7.95 -9.87
CA PHE A 185 5.97 7.92 -10.90
C PHE A 185 5.54 7.03 -12.09
N SER A 186 5.11 5.80 -11.80
CA SER A 186 4.70 4.79 -12.79
C SER A 186 3.49 5.25 -13.61
N PHE A 187 2.56 5.96 -13.02
CA PHE A 187 1.31 6.40 -13.66
C PHE A 187 1.30 7.87 -14.08
N HIS A 188 2.47 8.52 -14.16
CA HIS A 188 2.64 9.93 -14.54
C HIS A 188 1.70 10.88 -13.78
N GLN A 189 1.59 10.65 -12.48
CA GLN A 189 0.88 11.51 -11.54
C GLN A 189 1.84 12.55 -10.92
N PRO A 190 1.31 13.60 -10.25
CA PRO A 190 2.15 14.61 -9.62
C PRO A 190 3.16 14.05 -8.62
N LEU A 191 4.40 14.49 -8.73
CA LEU A 191 5.52 14.15 -7.84
C LEU A 191 5.87 15.34 -6.94
N SER A 192 4.88 15.84 -6.23
CA SER A 192 4.99 16.95 -5.29
C SER A 192 4.18 16.64 -4.05
N LEU A 193 4.59 17.15 -2.88
CA LEU A 193 3.82 17.03 -1.65
C LEU A 193 2.37 17.50 -1.88
N PRO A 194 1.35 16.63 -1.77
CA PRO A 194 -0.05 17.01 -1.97
C PRO A 194 -0.51 17.82 -0.75
N PHE A 195 -0.36 19.16 -0.84
CA PHE A 195 -0.58 20.03 0.31
C PHE A 195 -1.98 19.94 0.93
N GLU A 196 -3.04 19.70 0.15
CA GLU A 196 -4.38 19.53 0.71
C GLU A 196 -4.48 18.27 1.58
N GLU A 197 -3.99 17.12 1.08
CA GLU A 197 -3.93 15.86 1.83
C GLU A 197 -3.02 16.01 3.06
N TYR A 198 -1.82 16.52 2.89
CA TYR A 198 -0.87 16.75 3.99
C TYR A 198 -1.45 17.68 5.07
N SER A 199 -2.12 18.77 4.67
CA SER A 199 -2.78 19.67 5.61
C SER A 199 -3.92 19.00 6.36
N SER A 200 -4.58 18.01 5.75
CA SER A 200 -5.64 17.25 6.39
C SER A 200 -5.12 16.44 7.59
N PHE A 201 -3.89 15.90 7.52
CA PHE A 201 -3.28 15.17 8.64
C PHE A 201 -3.09 16.07 9.86
N LEU A 202 -2.57 17.29 9.67
CA LEU A 202 -2.43 18.28 10.73
C LEU A 202 -3.78 18.70 11.31
N ARG A 203 -4.80 18.89 10.45
CA ARG A 203 -6.17 19.24 10.86
C ARG A 203 -6.82 18.11 11.66
N VAL A 204 -6.61 16.85 11.28
CA VAL A 204 -7.12 15.68 12.02
C VAL A 204 -6.53 15.65 13.42
N VAL A 205 -5.21 15.74 13.56
CA VAL A 205 -4.55 15.76 14.89
C VAL A 205 -5.05 16.93 15.73
N LYS A 206 -5.15 18.14 15.15
CA LYS A 206 -5.70 19.32 15.83
C LYS A 206 -7.17 19.15 16.23
N ALA A 207 -7.97 18.47 15.42
CA ALA A 207 -9.38 18.29 15.69
C ALA A 207 -9.62 17.21 16.75
N VAL A 208 -8.87 16.10 16.70
CA VAL A 208 -8.94 15.00 17.67
C VAL A 208 -8.39 15.41 19.04
N GLN A 209 -7.36 16.28 19.06
CA GLN A 209 -6.68 16.78 20.26
C GLN A 209 -6.18 15.65 21.19
N PRO A 210 -5.39 14.68 20.69
CA PRO A 210 -4.74 13.73 21.57
C PRO A 210 -3.76 14.46 22.49
N GLU A 211 -3.54 13.92 23.69
CA GLU A 211 -2.52 14.45 24.60
C GLU A 211 -1.11 14.30 24.04
N TRP A 212 -0.85 13.18 23.35
CA TRP A 212 0.40 12.92 22.64
C TRP A 212 0.13 12.33 21.25
N SER A 213 0.75 12.90 20.22
CA SER A 213 0.66 12.45 18.83
C SER A 213 2.03 12.05 18.30
N VAL A 214 2.11 10.88 17.68
CA VAL A 214 3.32 10.42 16.98
C VAL A 214 3.02 10.12 15.51
N PRO A 215 4.02 10.28 14.61
CA PRO A 215 3.93 9.81 13.24
C PRO A 215 3.78 8.28 13.19
N GLY A 216 2.97 7.79 12.26
CA GLY A 216 2.71 6.37 12.09
C GLY A 216 2.42 5.92 10.66
N SER A 217 2.43 4.59 10.45
CA SER A 217 1.99 3.91 9.21
C SER A 217 2.75 4.31 7.95
N ALA A 218 4.05 4.61 8.07
CA ALA A 218 4.96 4.78 6.93
C ALA A 218 6.42 4.55 7.36
N GLY A 219 6.79 3.29 7.63
CA GLY A 219 8.12 2.88 8.08
C GLY A 219 8.81 1.89 7.14
N PHE A 220 9.02 2.27 5.87
CA PHE A 220 9.60 1.41 4.84
C PHE A 220 10.28 2.16 3.71
N ARG A 221 10.97 1.40 2.86
CA ARG A 221 11.54 1.87 1.60
C ARG A 221 11.59 0.76 0.57
N TYR A 222 11.74 1.10 -0.70
CA TYR A 222 12.05 0.15 -1.77
C TYR A 222 13.46 -0.41 -1.59
N ARG A 223 13.66 -1.70 -1.94
CA ARG A 223 14.95 -2.39 -1.89
C ARG A 223 15.58 -2.56 -3.27
N ASP A 224 16.90 -2.76 -3.24
CA ASP A 224 17.72 -3.28 -4.34
C ASP A 224 17.40 -2.63 -5.71
N GLU A 225 16.87 -3.39 -6.67
CA GLU A 225 16.56 -2.91 -8.02
C GLU A 225 15.44 -1.84 -8.07
N TYR A 226 14.63 -1.75 -7.03
CA TYR A 226 13.53 -0.78 -6.89
C TYR A 226 13.95 0.45 -6.09
N ASP A 227 15.16 0.50 -5.52
CA ASP A 227 15.64 1.55 -4.61
C ASP A 227 15.54 2.96 -5.21
N PHE A 228 15.58 3.09 -6.55
CA PHE A 228 15.41 4.38 -7.22
C PHE A 228 14.05 5.04 -6.94
N LEU A 229 13.00 4.25 -6.67
CA LEU A 229 11.65 4.74 -6.37
C LEU A 229 11.56 5.48 -5.04
N ASN A 230 12.52 5.25 -4.14
CA ASN A 230 12.63 5.98 -2.88
C ASN A 230 12.73 7.50 -3.10
N GLN A 231 13.27 7.93 -4.24
CA GLN A 231 13.39 9.34 -4.60
C GLN A 231 12.05 9.98 -5.03
N TYR A 232 10.99 9.18 -5.19
CA TYR A 232 9.72 9.58 -5.80
C TYR A 232 8.49 9.34 -4.90
N SER A 233 8.61 8.53 -3.84
CA SER A 233 7.45 8.05 -3.09
C SER A 233 7.22 8.72 -1.72
N PHE A 234 8.25 9.34 -1.12
CA PHE A 234 8.22 9.78 0.30
C PHE A 234 8.39 11.31 0.45
N PRO A 235 7.39 12.16 0.12
CA PRO A 235 7.55 13.61 -0.03
C PRO A 235 7.77 14.43 1.26
N THR A 236 7.74 13.81 2.45
CA THR A 236 8.00 14.46 3.74
C THR A 236 8.62 13.45 4.71
N THR A 237 9.17 13.92 5.83
CA THR A 237 9.72 13.07 6.90
C THR A 237 8.91 13.18 8.19
N GLN A 238 9.20 12.29 9.16
CA GLN A 238 8.66 12.39 10.51
C GLN A 238 9.03 13.73 11.16
N GLU A 239 10.29 14.16 11.04
CA GLU A 239 10.80 15.41 11.62
C GLU A 239 10.08 16.62 11.06
N GLN A 240 9.84 16.64 9.74
CA GLN A 240 9.11 17.72 9.10
C GLN A 240 7.67 17.78 9.62
N PHE A 241 6.95 16.64 9.64
CA PHE A 241 5.60 16.58 10.20
C PHE A 241 5.54 17.05 11.66
N ILE A 242 6.48 16.63 12.50
CA ILE A 242 6.55 17.03 13.91
C ILE A 242 6.80 18.55 14.04
N SER A 243 7.70 19.10 13.23
CA SER A 243 8.00 20.53 13.20
C SER A 243 6.76 21.34 12.81
N ASP A 244 6.05 20.89 11.79
CA ASP A 244 4.86 21.55 11.27
C ASP A 244 3.68 21.42 12.26
N LEU A 245 3.51 20.25 12.89
CA LEU A 245 2.51 20.03 13.94
C LEU A 245 2.75 20.92 15.16
N LYS A 246 3.99 21.08 15.63
CA LYS A 246 4.32 22.01 16.74
C LYS A 246 3.96 23.45 16.41
N SER A 247 4.08 23.85 15.14
CA SER A 247 3.70 25.19 14.69
C SER A 247 2.19 25.35 14.55
N PHE A 248 1.49 24.30 14.09
CA PHE A 248 0.05 24.30 13.81
C PHE A 248 -0.83 24.06 15.06
N ALA A 249 -0.37 23.20 15.97
CA ALA A 249 -1.07 22.75 17.17
C ALA A 249 -0.10 22.67 18.38
N PRO A 250 0.43 23.81 18.85
CA PRO A 250 1.47 23.83 19.89
C PRO A 250 1.05 23.25 21.24
N GLU A 251 -0.25 23.05 21.48
CA GLU A 251 -0.78 22.43 22.69
C GLU A 251 -0.67 20.91 22.72
N ILE A 252 -0.41 20.26 21.58
CA ILE A 252 -0.32 18.80 21.46
C ILE A 252 1.14 18.37 21.63
N ASN A 253 1.40 17.44 22.56
CA ASN A 253 2.74 16.88 22.68
C ASN A 253 3.03 15.98 21.50
N THR A 254 4.26 16.02 20.99
CA THR A 254 4.64 15.20 19.85
C THR A 254 6.14 14.92 19.81
N SER A 255 6.48 13.77 19.25
CA SER A 255 7.84 13.30 19.05
C SER A 255 7.88 12.28 17.91
N THR A 256 9.08 11.96 17.41
CA THR A 256 9.27 10.78 16.56
C THR A 256 8.88 9.53 17.34
N PHE A 257 8.60 8.44 16.64
CA PHE A 257 8.35 7.14 17.24
C PHE A 257 8.87 6.06 16.30
N PHE A 258 9.99 5.45 16.67
CA PHE A 258 10.71 4.52 15.81
C PHE A 258 10.51 3.07 16.25
N PRO A 259 10.73 2.09 15.35
CA PRO A 259 10.74 0.68 15.71
C PRO A 259 11.55 0.39 16.98
N GLY A 260 10.90 -0.23 17.97
CA GLY A 260 11.45 -0.54 19.30
C GLY A 260 11.25 0.52 20.37
N ASP A 261 10.72 1.69 20.03
CA ASP A 261 10.23 2.64 21.03
C ASP A 261 8.93 2.15 21.68
N MET A 262 8.73 2.51 22.94
CA MET A 262 7.56 2.16 23.73
C MET A 262 6.97 3.42 24.38
N ALA A 263 5.69 3.69 24.18
CA ALA A 263 4.96 4.68 24.96
C ALA A 263 4.31 4.00 26.18
N GLU A 264 4.61 4.50 27.37
CA GLU A 264 3.87 4.18 28.59
C GLU A 264 2.74 5.20 28.76
N VAL A 265 1.50 4.73 28.67
CA VAL A 265 0.29 5.56 28.67
C VAL A 265 -0.48 5.31 29.97
N THR A 266 -0.62 6.37 30.77
CA THR A 266 -1.32 6.36 32.06
C THR A 266 -2.34 7.51 32.14
N ALA A 267 -3.24 7.48 33.11
CA ALA A 267 -4.17 8.58 33.33
C ALA A 267 -3.46 9.92 33.67
N GLN A 268 -2.24 9.84 34.23
CA GLN A 268 -1.42 10.98 34.61
C GLN A 268 -0.62 11.58 33.44
N GLY A 269 -0.40 10.81 32.38
CA GLY A 269 0.26 11.27 31.16
C GLY A 269 0.93 10.17 30.36
N VAL A 270 1.66 10.58 29.33
CA VAL A 270 2.41 9.70 28.41
C VAL A 270 3.91 9.93 28.55
N GLU A 271 4.67 8.83 28.65
CA GLU A 271 6.14 8.84 28.62
C GLU A 271 6.65 7.97 27.46
N ILE A 272 7.60 8.49 26.67
CA ILE A 272 8.20 7.78 25.53
C ILE A 272 9.56 7.20 25.94
N HIS A 273 9.64 5.88 25.98
CA HIS A 273 10.86 5.12 26.25
C HIS A 273 11.50 4.69 24.92
N ARG A 274 12.67 5.27 24.61
CA ARG A 274 13.38 4.99 23.35
C ARG A 274 14.04 3.63 23.36
N GLN A 275 13.84 2.85 22.30
CA GLN A 275 14.49 1.55 22.09
C GLN A 275 14.37 0.60 23.29
N HIS A 276 13.20 0.65 23.94
CA HIS A 276 12.92 -0.07 25.18
C HIS A 276 12.45 -1.51 24.95
N SER A 277 12.00 -1.83 23.73
CA SER A 277 11.58 -3.19 23.39
C SER A 277 12.73 -4.21 23.57
N SER A 278 12.36 -5.38 24.06
CA SER A 278 13.28 -6.52 24.24
C SER A 278 13.40 -7.42 23.00
N PHE A 279 12.53 -7.20 22.01
CA PHE A 279 12.38 -8.06 20.83
C PHE A 279 12.56 -7.31 19.50
N VAL A 280 12.47 -5.99 19.47
CA VAL A 280 12.78 -5.20 18.27
C VAL A 280 13.69 -4.03 18.62
N LYS A 281 14.67 -3.76 17.75
CA LYS A 281 15.54 -2.59 17.84
C LYS A 281 15.84 -2.06 16.45
N MET A 282 16.01 -0.75 16.35
CA MET A 282 16.55 -0.12 15.17
C MET A 282 18.03 -0.53 15.04
N ARG A 283 18.36 -1.21 13.94
CA ARG A 283 19.74 -1.56 13.58
C ARG A 283 20.47 -0.36 13.00
N GLU A 284 19.81 0.34 12.09
CA GLU A 284 20.33 1.53 11.42
C GLU A 284 19.16 2.48 11.13
N ASN A 285 19.35 3.78 11.39
CA ASN A 285 18.48 4.79 10.81
C ASN A 285 18.95 5.06 9.37
N ASP A 286 18.33 4.39 8.41
CA ASP A 286 18.59 4.53 6.98
C ASP A 286 17.56 5.41 6.25
N GLU A 287 16.87 6.32 6.96
CA GLU A 287 15.88 7.24 6.38
C GLU A 287 16.48 8.20 5.33
N TYR A 288 17.81 8.42 5.34
CA TYR A 288 18.48 9.18 4.28
C TYR A 288 18.34 8.52 2.90
N ARG A 289 17.99 7.23 2.83
CA ARG A 289 17.75 6.52 1.56
C ARG A 289 16.39 6.83 0.93
N ILE A 290 15.44 7.35 1.71
CA ILE A 290 14.13 7.81 1.25
C ILE A 290 14.08 9.32 1.02
N GLU A 291 15.24 9.94 0.79
CA GLU A 291 15.31 11.36 0.42
C GLU A 291 14.47 11.62 -0.84
N PHE A 292 13.46 12.49 -0.71
CA PHE A 292 12.59 12.85 -1.81
C PHE A 292 13.30 13.76 -2.81
N LYS A 293 13.55 13.24 -4.01
CA LYS A 293 14.21 13.94 -5.10
C LYS A 293 13.59 13.51 -6.43
N PRO A 294 12.41 14.06 -6.78
CA PRO A 294 11.64 13.66 -7.97
C PRO A 294 12.23 14.21 -9.29
N VAL A 295 13.55 14.31 -9.34
CA VAL A 295 14.38 14.73 -10.48
C VAL A 295 15.64 13.85 -10.59
N ALA A 296 15.70 12.76 -9.81
CA ALA A 296 16.80 11.81 -9.81
C ALA A 296 16.86 11.02 -11.13
N GLU A 297 17.92 10.24 -11.31
CA GLU A 297 18.02 9.34 -12.45
C GLU A 297 16.96 8.24 -12.35
N VAL A 298 16.44 7.82 -13.51
CA VAL A 298 15.45 6.75 -13.63
C VAL A 298 16.07 5.61 -14.42
N PRO A 299 16.18 4.39 -13.85
CA PRO A 299 16.67 3.24 -14.58
C PRO A 299 15.68 2.80 -15.67
N ARG A 300 16.19 2.14 -16.70
CA ARG A 300 15.38 1.48 -17.73
C ARG A 300 14.57 0.33 -17.12
N ILE A 301 13.33 0.13 -17.59
CA ILE A 301 12.53 -1.09 -17.32
C ILE A 301 13.30 -2.31 -17.84
N LYS A 302 13.24 -3.44 -17.13
CA LYS A 302 13.88 -4.69 -17.53
C LYS A 302 13.04 -5.88 -17.10
N THR A 303 12.97 -6.89 -17.95
CA THR A 303 12.47 -8.22 -17.57
C THR A 303 13.19 -8.74 -16.33
N LEU A 304 12.43 -9.40 -15.46
CA LEU A 304 12.92 -10.11 -14.29
C LEU A 304 13.37 -11.54 -14.62
N THR A 305 13.03 -12.03 -15.81
CA THR A 305 13.44 -13.35 -16.28
C THR A 305 14.93 -13.36 -16.64
N VAL A 306 15.68 -14.21 -15.96
CA VAL A 306 17.15 -14.29 -16.10
C VAL A 306 17.54 -15.33 -17.15
N GLU A 307 16.75 -16.39 -17.30
CA GLU A 307 17.07 -17.52 -18.18
C GLU A 307 16.79 -17.18 -19.65
N PRO A 308 17.80 -17.23 -20.55
CA PRO A 308 17.63 -16.84 -21.96
C PRO A 308 16.54 -17.62 -22.70
N GLU A 309 16.42 -18.93 -22.43
CA GLU A 309 15.40 -19.78 -23.05
C GLU A 309 13.98 -19.31 -22.69
N LYS A 310 13.74 -18.91 -21.43
CA LYS A 310 12.46 -18.34 -21.01
C LYS A 310 12.21 -16.97 -21.62
N GLN A 311 13.24 -16.13 -21.77
CA GLN A 311 13.10 -14.84 -22.45
C GLN A 311 12.66 -15.02 -23.92
N GLU A 312 13.16 -16.05 -24.62
CA GLU A 312 12.69 -16.37 -25.98
C GLU A 312 11.21 -16.79 -25.99
N GLU A 313 10.78 -17.61 -25.03
CA GLU A 313 9.37 -18.00 -24.85
C GLU A 313 8.46 -16.80 -24.51
N GLU A 314 8.94 -15.88 -23.68
CA GLU A 314 8.22 -14.63 -23.38
C GLU A 314 7.97 -13.83 -24.65
N TRP A 315 9.01 -13.61 -25.47
CA TRP A 315 8.88 -12.85 -26.71
C TRP A 315 7.95 -13.51 -27.71
N ALA A 316 7.96 -14.84 -27.81
CA ALA A 316 7.02 -15.57 -28.66
C ALA A 316 5.56 -15.35 -28.19
N THR A 317 5.32 -15.41 -26.88
CA THR A 317 4.01 -15.17 -26.27
C THR A 317 3.54 -13.73 -26.49
N ILE A 318 4.42 -12.75 -26.27
CA ILE A 318 4.14 -11.33 -26.46
C ILE A 318 3.81 -11.03 -27.91
N ARG A 319 4.57 -11.55 -28.88
CA ARG A 319 4.30 -11.30 -30.30
C ARG A 319 2.96 -11.87 -30.72
N ASN A 320 2.65 -13.11 -30.35
CA ASN A 320 1.34 -13.71 -30.61
C ASN A 320 0.22 -12.84 -30.00
N PHE A 321 0.34 -12.45 -28.74
CA PHE A 321 -0.68 -11.61 -28.10
C PHE A 321 -0.82 -10.24 -28.77
N VAL A 322 0.28 -9.51 -28.96
CA VAL A 322 0.27 -8.15 -29.53
C VAL A 322 -0.27 -8.20 -30.96
N GLU A 323 0.32 -9.04 -31.82
CA GLU A 323 0.07 -9.02 -33.26
C GLU A 323 -1.30 -9.65 -33.62
N ASP A 324 -1.74 -10.69 -32.89
CA ASP A 324 -2.94 -11.45 -33.26
C ASP A 324 -4.15 -11.22 -32.33
N GLU A 325 -3.94 -10.91 -31.04
CA GLU A 325 -5.03 -10.92 -30.04
C GLU A 325 -5.39 -9.53 -29.51
N PHE A 326 -4.42 -8.63 -29.33
CA PHE A 326 -4.56 -7.36 -28.61
C PHE A 326 -5.67 -6.48 -29.17
N ILE A 327 -5.72 -6.27 -30.49
CA ILE A 327 -6.74 -5.43 -31.12
C ILE A 327 -8.13 -6.02 -30.93
N GLY A 328 -8.24 -7.36 -30.97
CA GLY A 328 -9.48 -8.08 -30.71
C GLY A 328 -9.94 -7.85 -29.27
N ALA A 329 -9.07 -8.11 -28.30
CA ALA A 329 -9.34 -7.89 -26.88
C ALA A 329 -9.75 -6.43 -26.60
N LEU A 330 -9.03 -5.47 -27.17
CA LEU A 330 -9.30 -4.04 -26.96
C LEU A 330 -10.66 -3.61 -27.54
N LYS A 331 -11.12 -4.21 -28.64
CA LYS A 331 -12.44 -3.93 -29.25
C LYS A 331 -13.60 -4.37 -28.37
N GLU A 332 -13.40 -5.41 -27.54
CA GLU A 332 -14.41 -5.90 -26.59
C GLU A 332 -14.52 -4.99 -25.34
N CYS A 333 -13.52 -4.13 -25.09
CA CYS A 333 -13.54 -3.19 -23.98
C CYS A 333 -14.62 -2.10 -24.18
N LYS A 334 -15.40 -1.82 -23.12
CA LYS A 334 -16.51 -0.85 -23.13
C LYS A 334 -16.11 0.56 -23.61
N LEU A 335 -14.87 0.96 -23.35
CA LEU A 335 -14.37 2.30 -23.66
C LEU A 335 -13.64 2.38 -25.01
N TYR A 336 -13.66 1.33 -25.85
CA TYR A 336 -12.92 1.29 -27.12
C TYR A 336 -13.14 2.51 -28.03
N SER A 337 -14.38 3.00 -28.13
CA SER A 337 -14.71 4.12 -29.03
C SER A 337 -14.00 5.43 -28.66
N ILE A 338 -13.57 5.59 -27.40
CA ILE A 338 -12.90 6.81 -26.93
C ILE A 338 -11.55 7.02 -27.62
N TYR A 339 -10.87 5.94 -28.02
CA TYR A 339 -9.56 6.02 -28.65
C TYR A 339 -9.65 6.70 -30.03
N ALA A 340 -10.65 6.32 -30.82
CA ALA A 340 -10.93 6.94 -32.11
C ALA A 340 -11.46 8.38 -31.94
N GLU A 341 -12.39 8.60 -31.00
CA GLU A 341 -12.94 9.92 -30.70
C GLU A 341 -11.85 10.94 -30.35
N TRP A 342 -10.86 10.53 -29.58
CA TRP A 342 -9.75 11.38 -29.14
C TRP A 342 -8.52 11.30 -30.06
N GLN A 343 -8.66 10.68 -31.24
CA GLN A 343 -7.58 10.59 -32.23
C GLN A 343 -6.29 10.05 -31.62
N VAL A 344 -6.41 9.00 -30.80
CA VAL A 344 -5.29 8.40 -30.07
C VAL A 344 -4.28 7.81 -31.05
N VAL A 345 -3.01 8.08 -30.77
CA VAL A 345 -1.88 7.37 -31.34
C VAL A 345 -1.13 6.75 -30.17
N TYR A 346 -1.36 5.46 -30.02
CA TYR A 346 -0.93 4.63 -28.90
C TYR A 346 0.41 3.98 -29.24
N GLN A 347 1.34 4.01 -28.28
CA GLN A 347 2.62 3.33 -28.36
C GLN A 347 2.76 2.36 -27.18
N LEU A 348 2.93 1.07 -27.49
CA LEU A 348 3.33 0.04 -26.55
C LEU A 348 4.83 -0.22 -26.70
N GLU A 349 5.62 -0.04 -25.65
CA GLU A 349 7.04 -0.41 -25.62
C GLU A 349 7.25 -1.56 -24.63
N VAL A 350 7.67 -2.72 -25.11
CA VAL A 350 7.95 -3.88 -24.26
C VAL A 350 9.44 -4.03 -24.07
N PHE A 351 9.89 -4.19 -22.82
CA PHE A 351 11.29 -4.18 -22.44
C PHE A 351 11.78 -5.59 -22.08
N GLY A 352 12.72 -6.11 -22.87
CA GLY A 352 13.55 -7.25 -22.48
C GLY A 352 14.80 -6.80 -21.72
N GLU A 353 15.74 -7.73 -21.51
CA GLU A 353 16.93 -7.49 -20.67
C GLU A 353 17.81 -6.35 -21.20
N LYS A 354 18.06 -6.31 -22.53
CA LYS A 354 18.98 -5.38 -23.18
C LYS A 354 18.31 -4.42 -24.15
N GLU A 355 17.22 -4.85 -24.77
CA GLU A 355 16.54 -4.15 -25.87
C GLU A 355 15.03 -4.10 -25.62
N SER A 356 14.35 -3.17 -26.27
CA SER A 356 12.90 -3.02 -26.24
C SER A 356 12.35 -3.02 -27.66
N VAL A 357 11.11 -3.48 -27.79
CA VAL A 357 10.36 -3.47 -29.06
C VAL A 357 9.19 -2.52 -28.90
N ILE A 358 8.94 -1.71 -29.93
CA ILE A 358 7.87 -0.73 -29.94
C ILE A 358 6.84 -1.15 -30.98
N TRP A 359 5.58 -1.19 -30.56
CA TRP A 359 4.45 -1.26 -31.47
C TRP A 359 3.58 -0.02 -31.34
N SER A 360 3.10 0.49 -32.46
CA SER A 360 2.25 1.68 -32.52
C SER A 360 0.91 1.41 -33.20
N LEU A 361 -0.18 1.96 -32.65
CA LEU A 361 -1.52 1.99 -33.23
C LEU A 361 -1.99 3.42 -33.45
N ASP A 362 -2.55 3.68 -34.63
CA ASP A 362 -3.14 4.97 -34.98
C ASP A 362 -4.66 4.84 -35.13
N PHE A 363 -5.41 5.23 -34.11
CA PHE A 363 -6.87 5.12 -34.05
C PHE A 363 -7.60 6.11 -34.97
N ARG A 364 -6.87 6.95 -35.72
CA ARG A 364 -7.44 7.80 -36.77
C ARG A 364 -7.64 7.05 -38.09
N LYS A 365 -6.99 5.90 -38.26
CA LYS A 365 -7.10 5.08 -39.47
C LYS A 365 -8.38 4.24 -39.41
N GLU A 366 -8.99 4.01 -40.58
CA GLU A 366 -10.15 3.13 -40.72
C GLU A 366 -9.80 1.67 -40.37
N ASN A 367 -8.62 1.22 -40.84
CA ASN A 367 -8.07 -0.08 -40.49
C ASN A 367 -6.97 0.09 -39.45
N LEU A 368 -7.22 -0.44 -38.27
CA LEU A 368 -6.28 -0.45 -37.15
C LEU A 368 -5.33 -1.63 -37.32
N GLU A 369 -4.04 -1.33 -37.51
CA GLU A 369 -2.98 -2.31 -37.71
C GLU A 369 -1.74 -1.85 -36.94
N TRP A 370 -0.99 -2.81 -36.40
CA TRP A 370 0.27 -2.54 -35.73
C TRP A 370 1.35 -2.10 -36.70
N VAL A 371 2.14 -1.13 -36.24
CA VAL A 371 3.42 -0.78 -36.85
C VAL A 371 4.50 -1.04 -35.80
N GLU A 372 5.41 -1.98 -36.05
CA GLU A 372 6.58 -2.24 -35.18
C GLU A 372 7.65 -1.15 -35.39
N ASP A 373 7.29 0.09 -35.13
CA ASP A 373 8.17 1.25 -35.10
C ASP A 373 7.44 2.43 -34.43
N ARG A 374 8.16 3.54 -34.25
CA ARG A 374 7.61 4.82 -33.83
C ARG A 374 6.85 5.47 -34.97
N VAL A 375 5.65 5.94 -34.68
CA VAL A 375 4.89 6.82 -35.58
C VAL A 375 5.07 8.28 -35.13
N GLY A 376 5.12 9.22 -36.06
CA GLY A 376 5.49 10.63 -35.81
C GLY A 376 4.56 11.44 -34.88
N ARG A 377 3.60 10.80 -34.22
CA ARG A 377 2.73 11.36 -33.18
C ARG A 377 2.57 10.31 -32.09
N ILE A 378 2.76 10.69 -30.83
CA ILE A 378 2.37 9.88 -29.67
C ILE A 378 1.51 10.75 -28.78
N ASN A 379 0.36 10.23 -28.34
CA ASN A 379 -0.43 10.91 -27.30
C ASN A 379 -0.85 10.00 -26.15
N LEU A 380 -0.49 8.72 -26.23
CA LEU A 380 -0.66 7.70 -25.20
C LEU A 380 0.50 6.70 -25.30
N TYR A 381 1.19 6.46 -24.18
CA TYR A 381 2.34 5.55 -24.11
C TYR A 381 2.17 4.62 -22.91
N GLU A 382 2.43 3.33 -23.15
CA GLU A 382 2.56 2.29 -22.13
C GLU A 382 3.90 1.57 -22.35
N GLY A 383 4.75 1.56 -21.33
CA GLY A 383 5.99 0.79 -21.28
C GLY A 383 5.87 -0.32 -20.25
N ILE A 384 6.23 -1.55 -20.59
CA ILE A 384 6.11 -2.70 -19.67
C ILE A 384 7.26 -3.69 -19.86
N ALA A 385 7.74 -4.32 -18.79
CA ALA A 385 8.70 -5.42 -18.89
C ALA A 385 8.08 -6.69 -19.51
N SER A 386 8.88 -7.49 -20.22
CA SER A 386 8.37 -8.67 -20.93
C SER A 386 7.78 -9.72 -19.98
N SER A 387 8.45 -9.99 -18.85
CA SER A 387 7.99 -10.93 -17.81
C SER A 387 6.61 -10.53 -17.25
N GLU A 388 6.39 -9.25 -17.04
CA GLU A 388 5.19 -8.68 -16.43
C GLU A 388 4.02 -8.72 -17.42
N LEU A 389 4.26 -8.41 -18.70
CA LEU A 389 3.25 -8.56 -19.74
C LEU A 389 2.84 -10.03 -19.93
N VAL A 390 3.80 -10.96 -19.94
CA VAL A 390 3.50 -12.40 -20.01
C VAL A 390 2.75 -12.86 -18.77
N GLY A 391 3.14 -12.39 -17.58
CA GLY A 391 2.41 -12.65 -16.36
C GLY A 391 0.95 -12.17 -16.42
N LEU A 392 0.68 -11.01 -17.02
CA LEU A 392 -0.70 -10.55 -17.25
C LEU A 392 -1.44 -11.44 -18.26
N ILE A 393 -0.79 -11.84 -19.36
CA ILE A 393 -1.38 -12.74 -20.38
C ILE A 393 -1.77 -14.09 -19.76
N ASN A 394 -0.97 -14.60 -18.83
CA ASN A 394 -1.15 -15.91 -18.19
C ASN A 394 -1.98 -15.86 -16.89
N ASP A 395 -2.48 -14.68 -16.49
CA ASP A 395 -3.09 -14.44 -15.17
C ASP A 395 -2.19 -14.81 -13.96
N GLU A 396 -0.88 -14.63 -14.09
CA GLU A 396 0.13 -14.91 -13.05
C GLU A 396 0.68 -13.63 -12.41
N ALA A 397 0.38 -12.45 -12.96
CA ALA A 397 0.79 -11.16 -12.44
C ALA A 397 -0.40 -10.26 -12.08
N ASN A 398 -0.12 -9.18 -11.34
CA ASN A 398 -1.12 -8.23 -10.86
C ASN A 398 -0.62 -6.78 -11.00
N TRP A 399 -1.56 -5.83 -11.04
CA TRP A 399 -1.22 -4.42 -11.21
C TRP A 399 -0.59 -3.75 -10.00
N ASP A 400 -0.78 -4.28 -8.79
CA ASP A 400 -0.13 -3.72 -7.61
C ASP A 400 1.37 -3.82 -7.79
N PHE A 401 1.92 -5.05 -7.92
CA PHE A 401 3.35 -5.24 -8.20
C PHE A 401 3.83 -4.46 -9.40
N ILE A 402 3.18 -4.64 -10.55
CA ILE A 402 3.62 -4.07 -11.82
C ILE A 402 3.68 -2.53 -11.75
N GLY A 403 2.69 -1.91 -11.10
CA GLY A 403 2.61 -0.47 -10.91
C GLY A 403 3.61 0.04 -9.88
N ILE A 404 3.61 -0.53 -8.68
CA ILE A 404 4.43 -0.02 -7.56
C ILE A 404 5.93 -0.32 -7.73
N SER A 405 6.31 -1.34 -8.50
CA SER A 405 7.70 -1.64 -8.87
C SER A 405 8.20 -0.80 -10.07
N ALA A 406 7.32 -0.03 -10.69
CA ALA A 406 7.57 0.75 -11.91
C ALA A 406 8.11 -0.07 -13.09
N GLN A 407 7.78 -1.37 -13.11
CA GLN A 407 7.94 -2.27 -14.25
C GLN A 407 6.90 -2.00 -15.36
N TYR A 408 5.87 -1.23 -15.03
CA TYR A 408 5.01 -0.54 -15.98
C TYR A 408 5.13 0.98 -15.82
N ARG A 409 5.16 1.70 -16.95
CA ARG A 409 5.19 3.17 -16.98
C ARG A 409 4.22 3.69 -18.02
N TYR A 410 3.41 4.63 -17.61
CA TYR A 410 2.31 5.18 -18.39
C TYR A 410 2.43 6.69 -18.47
N PHE A 411 2.23 7.26 -19.65
CA PHE A 411 1.90 8.68 -19.75
C PHE A 411 0.96 8.94 -20.92
N HIS A 412 0.26 10.07 -20.84
CA HIS A 412 -0.57 10.53 -21.93
C HIS A 412 -0.58 12.05 -22.00
N ASN A 413 -0.78 12.57 -23.20
CA ASN A 413 -0.93 13.99 -23.51
C ASN A 413 -2.00 14.10 -24.61
N ILE A 414 -3.21 13.64 -24.28
CA ILE A 414 -4.28 13.40 -25.24
C ILE A 414 -4.93 14.71 -25.66
N TYR A 415 -5.02 14.88 -26.97
CA TYR A 415 -5.70 15.99 -27.62
C TYR A 415 -6.28 15.52 -28.96
N ARG A 416 -7.34 16.17 -29.41
CA ARG A 416 -7.89 16.01 -30.75
C ARG A 416 -7.92 17.33 -31.50
N LEU A 417 -7.80 17.24 -32.82
CA LEU A 417 -7.81 18.35 -33.75
C LEU A 417 -9.02 18.26 -34.67
N ALA A 418 -9.69 19.38 -34.86
CA ALA A 418 -10.67 19.59 -35.93
C ALA A 418 -10.36 20.95 -36.60
N ASP A 419 -11.06 21.27 -37.70
CA ASP A 419 -10.81 22.50 -38.45
C ASP A 419 -10.91 23.75 -37.54
N GLY A 420 -9.77 24.39 -37.29
CA GLY A 420 -9.63 25.54 -36.38
C GLY A 420 -9.82 25.24 -34.89
N GLN A 421 -9.91 23.99 -34.46
CA GLN A 421 -10.19 23.59 -33.07
C GLN A 421 -9.10 22.69 -32.47
N PHE A 422 -8.75 22.97 -31.22
CA PHE A 422 -7.82 22.20 -30.41
C PHE A 422 -8.48 21.87 -29.08
N GLU A 423 -8.69 20.58 -28.81
CA GLU A 423 -9.32 20.12 -27.58
C GLU A 423 -8.38 19.18 -26.83
N CYS A 424 -8.11 19.49 -25.55
CA CYS A 424 -7.36 18.63 -24.65
C CYS A 424 -8.29 17.69 -23.89
N PHE A 425 -7.82 16.48 -23.60
CA PHE A 425 -8.47 15.65 -22.60
C PHE A 425 -8.38 16.33 -21.22
N PRO A 426 -9.46 16.36 -20.42
CA PRO A 426 -9.44 17.02 -19.12
C PRO A 426 -8.40 16.41 -18.18
N SER A 427 -7.56 17.25 -17.57
CA SER A 427 -6.47 16.80 -16.68
C SER A 427 -6.95 16.20 -15.36
N ASN A 428 -8.21 16.42 -14.99
CA ASN A 428 -8.84 15.86 -13.79
C ASN A 428 -9.54 14.51 -14.05
N LYS A 429 -9.42 13.95 -15.26
CA LYS A 429 -10.00 12.65 -15.61
C LYS A 429 -8.89 11.67 -15.95
N LYS A 430 -9.04 10.42 -15.51
CA LYS A 430 -8.19 9.32 -15.96
C LYS A 430 -8.61 8.91 -17.37
N PHE A 431 -7.64 8.78 -18.28
CA PHE A 431 -7.89 8.20 -19.60
C PHE A 431 -7.73 6.68 -19.53
N PRO A 432 -8.59 5.88 -20.19
CA PRO A 432 -8.47 4.43 -20.17
C PRO A 432 -7.18 3.99 -20.88
N ALA A 433 -6.25 3.38 -20.14
CA ALA A 433 -5.02 2.85 -20.68
C ALA A 433 -5.28 1.46 -21.31
N PRO A 434 -4.91 1.21 -22.58
CA PRO A 434 -5.22 -0.03 -23.29
C PRO A 434 -4.86 -1.32 -22.53
N LEU A 435 -3.67 -1.45 -21.95
CA LEU A 435 -3.31 -2.65 -21.19
C LEU A 435 -4.20 -2.82 -19.95
N MET A 436 -4.47 -1.74 -19.21
CA MET A 436 -5.36 -1.79 -18.04
C MET A 436 -6.83 -2.00 -18.41
N GLN A 437 -7.23 -1.78 -19.67
CA GLN A 437 -8.57 -2.14 -20.16
C GLN A 437 -8.67 -3.63 -20.53
N ILE A 438 -7.61 -4.20 -21.10
CA ILE A 438 -7.56 -5.62 -21.48
C ILE A 438 -7.40 -6.48 -20.23
N PHE A 439 -6.43 -6.14 -19.39
CA PHE A 439 -6.14 -6.80 -18.11
C PHE A 439 -6.73 -5.95 -16.99
N ALA A 440 -8.05 -5.99 -16.78
CA ALA A 440 -8.68 -5.11 -15.79
C ALA A 440 -8.27 -5.50 -14.35
N ALA A 441 -7.77 -4.53 -13.58
CA ALA A 441 -7.66 -4.67 -12.14
C ALA A 441 -9.06 -4.88 -11.52
N GLY A 442 -9.15 -5.73 -10.49
CA GLY A 442 -10.41 -5.96 -9.81
C GLY A 442 -10.40 -7.21 -8.94
N VAL A 443 -11.58 -7.52 -8.39
CA VAL A 443 -11.79 -8.56 -7.37
C VAL A 443 -11.15 -9.90 -7.71
N GLU A 444 -11.28 -10.36 -8.96
CA GLU A 444 -10.73 -11.67 -9.37
C GLU A 444 -9.20 -11.68 -9.44
N MET A 445 -8.58 -10.58 -9.88
CA MET A 445 -7.12 -10.44 -9.89
C MET A 445 -6.58 -10.39 -8.46
N ASP A 446 -7.20 -9.58 -7.60
CA ASP A 446 -6.83 -9.46 -6.18
C ASP A 446 -7.00 -10.80 -5.47
N ARG A 447 -8.15 -11.46 -5.61
CA ARG A 447 -8.42 -12.77 -5.00
C ARG A 447 -7.37 -13.78 -5.41
N ARG A 448 -7.06 -13.87 -6.71
CA ARG A 448 -6.06 -14.80 -7.24
C ARG A 448 -4.68 -14.52 -6.64
N LYS A 449 -4.24 -13.25 -6.65
CA LYS A 449 -2.99 -12.79 -6.06
C LYS A 449 -2.86 -13.25 -4.61
N PHE A 450 -3.79 -12.85 -3.73
CA PHE A 450 -3.69 -13.17 -2.31
C PHE A 450 -3.80 -14.68 -2.04
N MET A 451 -4.65 -15.41 -2.79
CA MET A 451 -4.77 -16.86 -2.59
C MET A 451 -3.53 -17.64 -3.04
N LEU A 452 -2.86 -17.24 -4.12
CA LEU A 452 -1.59 -17.83 -4.54
C LEU A 452 -0.52 -17.66 -3.45
N ASP A 453 -0.40 -16.46 -2.88
CA ASP A 453 0.50 -16.20 -1.77
C ASP A 453 0.13 -16.99 -0.50
N ALA A 454 -1.17 -17.09 -0.18
CA ALA A 454 -1.65 -17.87 0.96
C ALA A 454 -1.25 -19.33 0.85
N ILE A 455 -1.47 -19.95 -0.31
CA ILE A 455 -1.10 -21.35 -0.60
C ILE A 455 0.42 -21.51 -0.55
N ARG A 456 1.18 -20.57 -1.15
CA ARG A 456 2.66 -20.59 -1.14
C ARG A 456 3.19 -20.62 0.29
N TRP A 457 2.79 -19.67 1.13
CA TRP A 457 3.34 -19.52 2.48
C TRP A 457 2.82 -20.56 3.47
N LYS A 458 1.54 -20.95 3.36
CA LYS A 458 1.00 -22.09 4.12
C LYS A 458 1.82 -23.36 3.90
N ASN A 459 2.09 -23.70 2.64
CA ASN A 459 2.89 -24.88 2.29
C ASN A 459 4.35 -24.74 2.74
N HIS A 460 4.90 -23.52 2.76
CA HIS A 460 6.26 -23.27 3.22
C HIS A 460 6.42 -23.58 4.72
N TYR A 461 5.47 -23.19 5.57
CA TYR A 461 5.55 -23.37 7.02
C TYR A 461 4.95 -24.69 7.54
N GLN A 462 4.24 -25.45 6.71
CA GLN A 462 3.71 -26.78 7.07
C GLN A 462 4.66 -27.95 6.75
N ARG A 463 5.76 -27.69 6.04
CA ARG A 463 6.86 -28.64 5.82
C ARG A 463 7.84 -28.60 6.97
#